data_AF-A0A5K0YD15-F1
#
_entry.id   AF-A0A5K0YD15-F1
#
_cell.length_a   1.000
_cell.length_b   1.000
_cell.length_c   1.000
_cell.angle_alpha   90.00
_cell.angle_beta   90.00
_cell.angle_gamma   90.00
#
_symmetry.space_group_name_H-M   'P 1'
#
loop_
_entity.id
_entity.type
_entity.pdbx_description
1 polymer ?
#
loop_
_entity_poly.entity_id
_entity_poly.type
_entity_poly.pdbx_seq_one_letter_code
_entity_poly.pdbx_strand_id
1 'polypeptide(L)' 'ILFQRNLPKYYWGDAILTSVYLINRMPSRVLKGRTPYSMLPGSSQPFHLPPR' A
#
# COMPACT_ATOMS: atom_id res chain seq x y z
N ILE A 1 13.72 4.01 12.15
CA ILE A 1 13.67 4.81 10.88
C ILE A 1 14.92 4.47 10.08
N LEU A 2 14.87 4.29 8.75
CA LEU A 2 15.89 3.63 7.90
C LEU A 2 17.37 4.02 8.20
N PHE A 3 17.61 5.22 8.72
CA PHE A 3 18.90 5.70 9.24
C PHE A 3 19.50 4.87 10.40
N GLN A 4 18.68 4.29 11.28
CA GLN A 4 19.15 3.54 12.46
C GLN A 4 19.71 2.15 12.13
N ARG A 5 19.51 1.66 10.89
CA ARG A 5 19.85 0.27 10.52
C ARG A 5 21.02 0.16 9.54
N ASN A 6 21.79 1.24 9.34
CA ASN A 6 22.93 1.29 8.42
C ASN A 6 22.60 0.78 7.01
N LEU A 7 21.38 1.07 6.53
CA LEU A 7 20.89 0.59 5.25
C LEU A 7 21.60 1.33 4.10
N PRO A 8 22.25 0.61 3.16
CA PRO A 8 22.92 1.24 2.03
C PRO A 8 21.96 2.14 1.25
N LYS A 9 22.43 3.33 0.88
CA LYS A 9 21.61 4.40 0.25
C LYS A 9 20.82 3.95 -0.97
N TYR A 10 21.32 2.95 -1.70
CA TYR A 10 20.64 2.39 -2.87
C TYR A 10 19.27 1.76 -2.54
N TYR A 11 19.11 1.14 -1.37
CA TYR A 11 17.85 0.48 -0.98
C TYR A 11 16.77 1.45 -0.48
N TRP A 12 17.05 2.74 -0.40
CA TRP A 12 16.13 3.71 0.17
C TRP A 12 14.91 3.91 -0.72
N GLY A 13 15.11 3.93 -2.04
CA GLY A 13 14.03 4.00 -3.02
C GLY A 13 13.07 2.81 -2.86
N ASP A 14 13.61 1.60 -2.86
CA ASP A 14 12.83 0.37 -2.73
C ASP A 14 12.12 0.26 -1.38
N ALA A 15 12.80 0.64 -0.29
CA ALA A 15 12.21 0.63 1.04
C ALA A 15 11.04 1.59 1.17
N ILE A 16 11.15 2.81 0.61
CA ILE A 16 10.07 3.80 0.60
C ILE A 16 8.93 3.30 -0.28
N LEU A 17 9.22 2.82 -1.49
CA LEU A 17 8.21 2.32 -2.42
C LEU A 17 7.42 1.14 -1.81
N THR A 18 8.13 0.20 -1.18
CA THR A 18 7.52 -0.95 -0.50
C THR A 18 6.65 -0.49 0.68
N SER A 19 7.13 0.46 1.48
CA SER A 19 6.38 1.00 2.61
C SER A 19 5.09 1.68 2.15
N VAL A 20 5.17 2.54 1.15
CA VAL A 20 4.02 3.25 0.57
C VAL A 20 3.04 2.25 -0.05
N TYR A 21 3.54 1.25 -0.78
CA TYR A 21 2.71 0.19 -1.36
C TYR A 21 1.93 -0.60 -0.30
N LEU A 22 2.60 -1.01 0.78
CA LEU A 22 1.97 -1.73 1.89
C LEU A 22 0.91 -0.87 2.59
N ILE A 23 1.21 0.40 2.87
CA ILE A 23 0.27 1.34 3.49
C ILE A 23 -0.97 1.51 2.60
N ASN A 24 -0.77 1.68 1.30
CA ASN A 24 -1.87 1.90 0.35
C ASN A 24 -2.77 0.66 0.18
N ARG A 25 -2.23 -0.55 0.41
CA ARG A 25 -2.97 -1.82 0.29
C ARG A 25 -3.39 -2.44 1.62
N MET A 26 -2.95 -1.93 2.76
CA MET A 26 -3.39 -2.45 4.05
C MET A 26 -4.81 -1.96 4.38
N PRO A 27 -5.71 -2.86 4.81
CA PRO A 27 -7.01 -2.45 5.32
C PRO A 27 -6.82 -1.73 6.65
N SER A 28 -7.29 -0.50 6.75
CA SER A 28 -7.22 0.27 7.99
C SER A 28 -8.56 0.25 8.72
N ARG A 29 -8.52 0.14 10.05
CA ARG A 29 -9.71 0.28 10.90
C ARG A 29 -10.37 1.65 10.74
N VAL A 30 -9.57 2.70 10.54
CA VAL A 30 -10.08 4.07 10.28
C VAL A 30 -10.91 4.12 9.00
N LEU A 31 -10.60 3.24 8.05
CA LEU A 31 -11.26 3.11 6.75
C LEU A 31 -12.32 2.00 6.74
N LYS A 32 -12.80 1.59 7.93
CA LYS A 32 -13.78 0.50 8.09
C LYS A 32 -13.34 -0.80 7.44
N GLY A 33 -12.04 -1.11 7.49
CA GLY A 33 -11.45 -2.30 6.88
C GLY A 33 -11.20 -2.19 5.38
N ARG A 34 -11.39 -1.01 4.77
CA ARG A 34 -11.04 -0.74 3.37
C ARG A 34 -9.58 -0.29 3.24
N THR A 35 -9.02 -0.48 2.07
CA THR A 35 -7.65 -0.06 1.74
C THR A 35 -7.67 1.38 1.23
N PRO A 36 -6.67 2.22 1.55
CA PRO A 36 -6.53 3.57 0.97
C PRO A 36 -6.65 3.58 -0.55
N TYR A 37 -6.01 2.60 -1.20
CA TYR A 37 -6.06 2.44 -2.64
C TYR A 37 -7.49 2.29 -3.17
N SER A 38 -8.34 1.49 -2.50
CA SER A 38 -9.73 1.23 -2.94
C SER A 38 -10.67 2.44 -2.90
N MET A 39 -10.26 3.55 -2.30
CA MET A 39 -11.05 4.78 -2.24
C MET A 39 -10.61 5.82 -3.26
N LEU A 40 -9.50 5.58 -3.97
CA LEU A 40 -9.03 6.49 -5.00
C LEU A 40 -9.97 6.43 -6.21
N PRO A 41 -10.37 7.57 -6.80
CA PRO A 41 -11.14 7.59 -8.03
C PRO A 41 -10.43 6.80 -9.13
N GLY A 42 -11.09 5.78 -9.71
CA GLY A 42 -10.50 4.91 -10.75
C GLY A 42 -9.85 3.62 -10.24
N SER A 43 -9.78 3.40 -8.92
CA SER A 43 -9.34 2.12 -8.32
C SER A 43 -10.44 1.06 -8.22
N SER A 44 -11.67 1.42 -8.61
CA SER A 44 -12.80 0.50 -8.70
C SER A 44 -12.39 -0.68 -9.56
N GLN A 45 -12.38 -1.88 -8.98
CA GLN A 45 -11.98 -3.09 -9.67
C GLN A 45 -12.78 -3.18 -10.98
N PRO A 46 -12.13 -3.14 -12.16
CA PRO A 46 -12.86 -3.28 -13.43
C PRO A 46 -13.33 -4.72 -13.65
N PHE A 47 -12.83 -5.66 -12.83
CA PHE A 47 -13.20 -7.06 -12.89
C PHE A 47 -14.25 -7.35 -11.82
N HIS A 48 -15.52 -7.35 -12.24
CA HIS A 48 -16.58 -8.03 -11.51
C HIS A 48 -16.23 -9.52 -11.49
N LEU A 49 -15.58 -9.99 -10.43
CA LEU A 49 -15.42 -11.43 -10.22
C LEU A 49 -16.82 -12.00 -9.93
N PRO A 50 -17.32 -12.97 -10.72
CA PRO A 50 -18.60 -13.57 -10.44
C PRO A 50 -18.54 -14.30 -9.09
N PRO A 51 -19.64 -14.27 -8.30
CA PRO A 51 -19.71 -15.04 -7.06
C PRO A 51 -19.59 -16.54 -7.38
N ARG A 52 -18.79 -17.25 -6.57
CA ARG A 52 -18.65 -18.71 -6.61
C ARG A 52 -19.88 -19.40 -6.00
#